data_AF-A0A7R8WSB3-F1
#
_entry.id   AF-A0A7R8WSB3-F1
#
_cell.length_a   1.000
_cell.length_b   1.000
_cell.length_c   1.000
_cell.angle_alpha   90.00
_cell.angle_beta   90.00
_cell.angle_gamma   90.00
#
_symmetry.space_group_name_H-M   'P 1'
#
loop_
_entity.id
_entity.type
_entity.pdbx_description
1 polymer ?
#
loop_
_entity_poly.entity_id
_entity_poly.type
_entity_poly.pdbx_seq_one_letter_code
_entity_poly.pdbx_strand_id
1 'polypeptide(L)'
;MMFNVVDLKDGVTVEDVELALGEMCNVVKNTYGDEEGGFIAGQVYKYGGFVSNEGSVGDVPAEKAVGIKQGEIAIVTFWKSFEQHEKSHADKVFKEKFDALVQFCDDTYELGYQMLWQGVPENWILKNTDNDQVRNQVRGTYAEVAKANDAGACCGTEVSCCGVSDDSVINTLISTRLGYTQAEMDSVPLGADMGLGCGNPQAIASLKSGDVVLDLGSGGGFDAFLAAQEVGERGQVIGVDMTPEMISKSRKNAEAGHYSQVEFRLGEIEYLPVADDTVDVIISNCVINLSTDKAQVFRE
;
A
#
# COMPACT_ATOMS: atom_id res chain seq x y z
N MET A 1 0.70 -8.88 21.19
CA MET A 1 0.00 -9.34 19.97
C MET A 1 -1.29 -9.96 20.44
N MET A 2 -2.42 -9.45 19.96
CA MET A 2 -3.74 -9.97 20.34
C MET A 2 -4.40 -10.64 19.13
N PHE A 3 -5.14 -11.74 19.32
CA PHE A 3 -5.92 -12.40 18.27
C PHE A 3 -7.40 -12.32 18.63
N ASN A 4 -8.22 -11.77 17.74
CA ASN A 4 -9.67 -11.96 17.77
C ASN A 4 -10.04 -13.05 16.77
N VAL A 5 -10.70 -14.11 17.23
CA VAL A 5 -11.33 -15.09 16.34
C VAL A 5 -12.80 -14.73 16.18
N VAL A 6 -13.26 -14.67 14.93
CA VAL A 6 -14.60 -14.21 14.54
C VAL A 6 -15.31 -15.25 13.68
N ASP A 7 -16.55 -15.56 14.07
CA ASP A 7 -17.53 -16.32 13.28
C ASP A 7 -18.45 -15.36 12.54
N LEU A 8 -18.53 -15.40 11.20
CA LEU A 8 -19.35 -14.47 10.43
C LEU A 8 -20.83 -14.83 10.38
N LYS A 9 -21.70 -13.82 10.44
CA LYS A 9 -23.15 -13.97 10.23
C LYS A 9 -23.50 -14.35 8.79
N ASP A 10 -24.60 -15.08 8.64
CA ASP A 10 -25.16 -15.43 7.34
C ASP A 10 -25.41 -14.20 6.45
N GLY A 11 -24.78 -14.19 5.27
CA GLY A 11 -24.92 -13.12 4.28
C GLY A 11 -23.86 -12.01 4.37
N VAL A 12 -22.94 -12.06 5.33
CA VAL A 12 -21.80 -11.15 5.43
C VAL A 12 -20.64 -11.71 4.60
N THR A 13 -20.07 -10.88 3.73
CA THR A 13 -18.92 -11.27 2.90
C THR A 13 -17.59 -10.95 3.58
N VAL A 14 -16.50 -11.50 3.07
CA VAL A 14 -15.16 -11.20 3.62
C VAL A 14 -14.76 -9.77 3.30
N GLU A 15 -15.16 -9.31 2.12
CA GLU A 15 -14.93 -7.97 1.61
C GLU A 15 -15.57 -6.90 2.52
N ASP A 16 -16.75 -7.18 3.09
CA ASP A 16 -17.41 -6.30 4.07
C ASP A 16 -16.56 -6.14 5.35
N VAL A 17 -15.92 -7.24 5.79
CA VAL A 17 -15.07 -7.26 6.99
C VAL A 17 -13.73 -6.58 6.74
N GLU A 18 -13.14 -6.80 5.56
CA GLU A 18 -11.90 -6.15 5.15
C GLU A 18 -12.06 -4.63 5.09
N LEU A 19 -13.17 -4.13 4.53
CA LEU A 19 -13.46 -2.71 4.45
C LEU A 19 -13.66 -2.09 5.84
N ALA A 20 -14.49 -2.72 6.68
CA ALA A 20 -14.75 -2.25 8.05
C ALA A 20 -13.48 -2.23 8.90
N LEU A 21 -12.62 -3.24 8.75
CA LEU A 21 -11.33 -3.28 9.43
C LEU A 21 -10.36 -2.23 8.86
N GLY A 22 -10.32 -2.03 7.54
CA GLY A 22 -9.51 -0.98 6.92
C GLY A 22 -9.84 0.40 7.50
N GLU A 23 -11.12 0.71 7.63
CA GLU A 23 -11.60 1.93 8.28
C GLU A 23 -11.20 2.01 9.76
N MET A 24 -11.37 0.91 10.51
CA MET A 24 -10.99 0.84 11.92
C MET A 24 -9.48 1.05 12.10
N CYS A 25 -8.63 0.36 11.34
CA CYS A 25 -7.18 0.50 11.37
C CYS A 25 -6.76 1.94 11.04
N ASN A 26 -7.42 2.58 10.07
CA ASN A 26 -7.15 3.98 9.73
C ASN A 26 -7.51 4.93 10.89
N VAL A 27 -8.70 4.77 11.49
CA VAL A 27 -9.14 5.57 12.64
C VAL A 27 -8.24 5.35 13.85
N VAL A 28 -7.91 4.10 14.18
CA VAL A 28 -7.07 3.74 15.33
C VAL A 28 -5.64 4.26 15.13
N LYS A 29 -5.08 4.15 13.92
CA LYS A 29 -3.75 4.69 13.62
C LYS A 29 -3.71 6.21 13.72
N ASN A 30 -4.77 6.92 13.30
CA ASN A 30 -4.84 8.38 13.39
C ASN A 30 -5.16 8.90 14.81
N THR A 31 -5.79 8.07 15.66
CA THR A 31 -6.21 8.45 17.02
C THR A 31 -5.25 7.95 18.11
N TYR A 32 -4.52 6.87 17.85
CA TYR A 32 -3.66 6.18 18.82
C TYR A 32 -2.26 5.87 18.28
N GLY A 33 -1.89 6.45 17.13
CA GLY A 33 -0.56 6.37 16.56
C GLY A 33 0.50 6.96 17.49
N ASP A 34 1.70 6.39 17.43
CA ASP A 34 2.90 6.79 18.16
C ASP A 34 2.71 7.33 19.59
N GLU A 35 2.86 8.63 19.82
CA GLU A 35 3.02 9.24 21.15
C GLU A 35 1.72 9.24 21.98
N GLU A 36 0.55 8.98 21.38
CA GLU A 36 -0.75 9.09 22.05
C GLU A 36 -1.33 7.76 22.57
N GLY A 37 -1.01 6.63 21.91
CA GLY A 37 -1.66 5.35 22.21
C GLY A 37 -0.85 4.08 21.94
N GLY A 38 0.28 4.14 21.24
CA GLY A 38 1.18 2.99 21.08
C GLY A 38 0.66 1.84 20.19
N PHE A 39 -0.36 2.08 19.36
CA PHE A 39 -0.77 1.14 18.30
C PHE A 39 0.31 1.06 17.21
N ILE A 40 0.65 -0.14 16.75
CA ILE A 40 1.71 -0.38 15.78
C ILE A 40 1.13 -0.79 14.42
N ALA A 41 0.27 -1.83 14.40
CA ALA A 41 -0.31 -2.37 13.18
C ALA A 41 -1.52 -3.29 13.48
N GLY A 42 -2.36 -3.53 12.47
CA GLY A 42 -3.44 -4.51 12.48
C GLY A 42 -3.40 -5.35 11.20
N GLN A 43 -3.68 -6.65 11.32
CA GLN A 43 -3.72 -7.62 10.21
C GLN A 43 -4.95 -8.52 10.35
N VAL A 44 -5.51 -8.97 9.23
CA VAL A 44 -6.64 -9.91 9.21
C VAL A 44 -6.28 -11.12 8.38
N TYR A 45 -6.59 -12.29 8.92
CA TYR A 45 -6.38 -13.57 8.28
C TYR A 45 -7.70 -14.32 8.23
N LYS A 46 -8.04 -14.88 7.07
CA LYS A 46 -9.11 -15.86 6.94
C LYS A 46 -8.51 -17.26 6.92
N TYR A 47 -9.07 -18.18 7.70
CA TYR A 47 -8.68 -19.58 7.59
C TYR A 47 -9.09 -20.14 6.23
N GLY A 48 -8.10 -20.62 5.46
CA GLY A 48 -8.29 -21.16 4.12
C GLY A 48 -8.96 -22.54 4.07
N GLY A 49 -9.33 -23.13 5.22
CA GLY A 49 -10.00 -24.42 5.26
C GLY A 49 -9.08 -25.64 5.11
N PHE A 50 -7.76 -25.48 5.25
CA PHE A 50 -6.81 -26.58 5.12
C PHE A 50 -5.71 -26.55 6.17
N VAL A 51 -5.17 -27.75 6.48
CA VAL A 51 -4.00 -27.95 7.33
C VAL A 51 -2.86 -28.49 6.47
N SER A 52 -1.67 -27.90 6.56
CA SER A 52 -0.50 -28.37 5.78
C SER A 52 0.06 -29.67 6.36
N ASN A 53 0.17 -30.70 5.53
CA ASN A 53 0.78 -31.98 5.90
C ASN A 53 2.32 -31.89 6.01
N GLU A 54 2.95 -30.92 5.33
CA GLU A 54 4.41 -30.80 5.27
C GLU A 54 4.98 -30.04 6.47
N GLY A 55 4.20 -29.11 7.03
CA GLY A 55 4.59 -28.33 8.23
C GLY A 55 4.07 -28.91 9.55
N SER A 56 3.21 -29.93 9.51
CA SER A 56 2.60 -30.52 10.70
C SER A 56 3.37 -31.75 11.17
N VAL A 57 3.65 -31.84 12.47
CA VAL A 57 4.32 -32.99 13.09
C VAL A 57 3.35 -33.72 14.01
N GLY A 58 3.16 -35.03 13.77
CA GLY A 58 2.23 -35.90 14.49
C GLY A 58 0.91 -36.14 13.74
N ASP A 59 0.15 -37.15 14.17
CA ASP A 59 -1.20 -37.38 13.66
C ASP A 59 -2.09 -36.21 14.12
N VAL A 60 -2.50 -35.35 13.18
CA VAL A 60 -3.47 -34.30 13.46
C VAL A 60 -4.79 -34.98 13.83
N PRO A 61 -5.26 -34.92 15.08
CA PRO A 61 -6.49 -35.60 15.46
C PRO A 61 -7.63 -34.98 14.63
N ALA A 62 -8.43 -35.81 13.95
CA ALA A 62 -9.55 -35.34 13.15
C ALA A 62 -10.46 -34.38 13.96
N GLU A 63 -10.58 -34.62 15.26
CA GLU A 63 -11.33 -33.81 16.22
C GLU A 63 -10.82 -32.36 16.37
N LYS A 64 -9.52 -32.09 16.16
CA LYS A 64 -8.96 -30.71 16.17
C LYS A 64 -9.11 -29.99 14.84
N ALA A 65 -9.21 -30.72 13.72
CA ALA A 65 -9.54 -30.17 12.41
C ALA A 65 -11.04 -29.86 12.28
N VAL A 66 -11.89 -30.57 13.03
CA VAL A 66 -13.36 -30.44 13.03
C VAL A 66 -13.87 -29.20 13.78
N GLY A 67 -13.03 -28.57 14.61
CA GLY A 67 -13.40 -27.37 15.38
C GLY A 67 -13.19 -26.03 14.67
N ILE A 68 -12.39 -25.99 13.60
CA ILE A 68 -12.05 -24.75 12.90
C ILE A 68 -13.05 -24.57 11.75
N LYS A 69 -14.02 -23.68 11.92
CA LYS A 69 -15.05 -23.45 10.90
C LYS A 69 -14.41 -22.81 9.67
N GLN A 70 -14.86 -23.26 8.49
CA GLN A 70 -14.43 -22.67 7.23
C GLN A 70 -14.93 -21.22 7.18
N GLY A 71 -14.01 -20.25 7.12
CA GLY A 71 -14.36 -18.83 7.19
C GLY A 71 -14.07 -18.13 8.52
N GLU A 72 -13.50 -18.83 9.51
CA GLU A 72 -12.97 -18.17 10.72
C GLU A 72 -11.96 -17.09 10.35
N ILE A 73 -12.13 -15.92 10.98
CA ILE A 73 -11.24 -14.77 10.79
C ILE A 73 -10.43 -14.55 12.06
N ALA A 74 -9.11 -14.43 11.92
CA ALA A 74 -8.19 -13.99 12.96
C ALA A 74 -7.76 -12.54 12.72
N ILE A 75 -8.11 -11.64 13.64
CA ILE A 75 -7.65 -10.24 13.64
C ILE A 75 -6.46 -10.13 14.58
N VAL A 76 -5.30 -9.77 14.04
CA VAL A 76 -4.05 -9.64 14.78
C VAL A 76 -3.69 -8.18 14.94
N THR A 77 -3.62 -7.68 16.18
CA THR A 77 -3.21 -6.31 16.46
C THR A 77 -1.92 -6.25 17.29
N PHE A 78 -1.10 -5.24 16.99
CA PHE A 78 0.19 -5.01 17.60
C PHE A 78 0.18 -3.69 18.36
N TRP A 79 0.61 -3.74 19.61
CA TRP A 79 0.67 -2.61 20.53
C TRP A 79 2.02 -2.62 21.24
N LYS A 80 2.53 -1.43 21.59
CA LYS A 80 3.77 -1.26 22.36
C LYS A 80 3.67 -1.85 23.78
N SER A 81 2.47 -1.89 24.36
CA SER A 81 2.19 -2.55 25.64
C SER A 81 0.73 -3.00 25.78
N PHE A 82 0.49 -3.97 26.66
CA PHE A 82 -0.88 -4.41 27.00
C PHE A 82 -1.70 -3.30 27.68
N GLU A 83 -1.07 -2.50 28.53
CA GLU A 83 -1.75 -1.40 29.22
C GLU A 83 -2.26 -0.32 28.25
N GLN A 84 -1.50 -0.05 27.19
CA GLN A 84 -1.92 0.84 26.10
C GLN A 84 -3.08 0.28 25.27
N HIS A 85 -3.06 -1.03 25.00
CA HIS A 85 -4.17 -1.74 24.36
C HIS A 85 -5.47 -1.61 25.19
N GLU A 86 -5.42 -1.91 26.49
CA GLU A 86 -6.63 -1.81 27.33
C GLU A 86 -7.15 -0.37 27.43
N LYS A 87 -6.25 0.61 27.43
CA LYS A 87 -6.61 2.03 27.44
C LYS A 87 -7.37 2.45 26.19
N SER A 88 -6.97 1.98 25.00
CA SER A 88 -7.71 2.26 23.77
C SER A 88 -9.05 1.52 23.73
N HIS A 89 -9.12 0.29 24.24
CA HIS A 89 -10.38 -0.47 24.34
C HIS A 89 -11.37 0.13 25.35
N ALA A 90 -10.90 0.94 26.30
CA ALA A 90 -11.73 1.69 27.22
C ALA A 90 -12.33 2.97 26.59
N ASP A 91 -11.78 3.44 25.47
CA ASP A 91 -12.20 4.67 24.80
C ASP A 91 -13.50 4.51 24.01
N LYS A 92 -14.30 5.58 24.00
CA LYS A 92 -15.63 5.58 23.42
C LYS A 92 -15.62 5.49 21.89
N VAL A 93 -14.67 6.14 21.23
CA VAL A 93 -14.52 6.13 19.76
C VAL A 93 -14.10 4.74 19.30
N PHE A 94 -13.20 4.10 20.04
CA PHE A 94 -12.78 2.73 19.74
C PHE A 94 -13.94 1.73 19.88
N LYS A 95 -14.69 1.80 20.99
CA LYS A 95 -15.85 0.92 21.21
C LYS A 95 -16.91 1.05 20.13
N GLU A 96 -17.26 2.27 19.73
CA GLU A 96 -18.28 2.49 18.68
C GLU A 96 -17.87 1.87 17.33
N LYS A 97 -16.57 1.86 17.01
CA LYS A 97 -16.04 1.24 15.79
C LYS A 97 -15.92 -0.27 15.90
N PHE A 98 -15.44 -0.76 17.05
CA PHE A 98 -15.35 -2.19 17.31
C PHE A 98 -16.74 -2.84 17.36
N ASP A 99 -17.75 -2.16 17.91
CA ASP A 99 -19.14 -2.62 17.93
C ASP A 99 -19.71 -2.84 16.52
N ALA A 100 -19.33 -2.01 15.55
CA ALA A 100 -19.70 -2.23 14.15
C ALA A 100 -19.09 -3.52 13.58
N LEU A 101 -17.89 -3.90 14.03
CA LEU A 101 -17.23 -5.13 13.63
C LEU A 101 -17.87 -6.35 14.31
N VAL A 102 -18.20 -6.24 15.60
CA VAL A 102 -18.94 -7.25 16.38
C VAL A 102 -20.33 -7.52 15.79
N GLN A 103 -20.96 -6.54 15.12
CA GLN A 103 -22.23 -6.78 14.43
C GLN A 103 -22.14 -7.82 13.33
N PHE A 104 -20.95 -8.12 12.82
CA PHE A 104 -20.72 -9.17 11.83
C PHE A 104 -20.34 -10.52 12.46
N CYS A 105 -20.13 -10.57 13.78
CA CYS A 105 -19.65 -11.75 14.50
C CYS A 105 -20.78 -12.44 15.29
N ASP A 106 -20.78 -13.77 15.37
CA ASP A 106 -21.62 -14.53 16.31
C ASP A 106 -21.01 -14.58 17.71
N ASP A 107 -19.71 -14.87 17.80
CA ASP A 107 -18.90 -14.84 19.02
C ASP A 107 -17.52 -14.20 18.74
N THR A 108 -16.91 -13.56 19.75
CA THR A 108 -15.56 -13.00 19.68
C THR A 108 -14.81 -13.16 21.00
N TYR A 109 -13.53 -13.50 20.92
CA TYR A 109 -12.65 -13.68 22.08
C TYR A 109 -11.27 -13.07 21.79
N GLU A 110 -10.76 -12.29 22.74
CA GLU A 110 -9.43 -11.68 22.67
C GLU A 110 -8.39 -12.53 23.41
N LEU A 111 -7.36 -12.98 22.69
CA LEU A 111 -6.25 -13.74 23.26
C LEU A 111 -4.95 -12.95 23.18
N GLY A 112 -4.29 -12.75 24.33
CA GLY A 112 -3.04 -12.01 24.41
C GLY A 112 -1.78 -12.87 24.38
N TYR A 113 -0.85 -12.45 23.53
CA TYR A 113 0.43 -13.11 23.30
C TYR A 113 1.60 -12.14 23.44
N GLN A 114 2.64 -12.61 24.13
CA GLN A 114 3.94 -11.94 24.16
C GLN A 114 4.76 -12.40 22.95
N MET A 115 5.21 -11.46 22.13
CA MET A 115 6.13 -11.75 21.04
C MET A 115 7.51 -12.04 21.64
N LEU A 116 7.94 -13.31 21.59
CA LEU A 116 9.23 -13.74 22.13
C LEU A 116 10.37 -13.64 21.09
N TRP A 117 10.04 -13.69 19.81
CA TRP A 117 10.97 -13.64 18.69
C TRP A 117 10.26 -13.16 17.43
N GLN A 118 10.93 -12.37 16.59
CA GLN A 118 10.34 -11.73 15.41
C GLN A 118 11.07 -12.02 14.10
N GLY A 119 11.97 -13.01 14.06
CA GLY A 119 12.71 -13.34 12.85
C GLY A 119 13.82 -12.35 12.57
N VAL A 120 15.07 -12.77 12.77
CA VAL A 120 16.21 -12.06 12.16
C VAL A 120 17.16 -13.12 11.61
N PRO A 121 17.43 -13.16 10.29
CA PRO A 121 18.49 -14.02 9.77
C PRO A 121 19.80 -13.69 10.49
N GLU A 122 20.61 -14.68 10.85
CA GLU A 122 21.88 -14.52 11.59
C GLU A 122 22.84 -13.47 10.96
N ASN A 123 22.60 -13.09 9.71
CA ASN A 123 23.42 -12.15 8.94
C ASN A 123 22.86 -10.71 8.87
N TRP A 124 21.65 -10.44 9.40
CA TRP A 124 21.02 -9.10 9.28
C TRP A 124 21.46 -8.12 10.37
N ILE A 125 21.89 -8.64 11.53
CA ILE A 125 22.32 -7.82 12.68
C ILE A 125 23.74 -7.23 12.48
N LEU A 126 24.44 -7.59 11.39
CA LEU A 126 25.84 -7.18 11.15
C LEU A 126 26.09 -6.26 9.95
N LYS A 127 25.06 -5.62 9.39
CA LYS A 127 25.29 -4.49 8.48
C LYS A 127 24.40 -3.32 8.85
N ASN A 128 25.02 -2.23 9.32
CA ASN A 128 24.56 -0.88 8.99
C ASN A 128 24.16 -0.92 7.52
N THR A 129 22.86 -0.95 7.25
CA THR A 129 22.39 -0.98 5.88
C THR A 129 22.69 0.41 5.36
N ASP A 130 23.69 0.50 4.51
CA ASP A 130 24.00 1.71 3.79
C ASP A 130 22.72 2.09 3.04
N ASN A 131 22.10 3.22 3.40
CA ASN A 131 20.85 3.66 2.80
C ASN A 131 20.98 3.71 1.26
N ASP A 132 22.18 3.98 0.77
CA ASP A 132 22.48 3.97 -0.66
C ASP A 132 22.41 2.57 -1.28
N GLN A 133 22.74 1.50 -0.54
CA GLN A 133 22.57 0.14 -1.01
C GLN A 133 21.09 -0.23 -1.18
N VAL A 134 20.25 0.15 -0.21
CA VAL A 134 18.80 -0.08 -0.31
C VAL A 134 18.21 0.73 -1.46
N ARG A 135 18.54 2.02 -1.58
CA ARG A 135 18.10 2.86 -2.70
C ARG A 135 18.53 2.30 -4.04
N ASN A 136 19.79 1.88 -4.17
CA ASN A 136 20.30 1.30 -5.41
C ASN A 136 19.61 -0.03 -5.77
N GLN A 137 19.27 -0.85 -4.78
CA GLN A 137 18.50 -2.07 -5.01
C GLN A 137 17.10 -1.76 -5.52
N VAL A 138 16.38 -0.84 -4.87
CA VAL A 138 15.04 -0.42 -5.30
C VAL A 138 15.12 0.20 -6.70
N ARG A 139 16.01 1.17 -6.93
CA ARG A 139 16.25 1.78 -8.25
C ARG A 139 16.53 0.75 -9.32
N GLY A 140 17.38 -0.25 -9.03
CA GLY A 140 17.69 -1.34 -9.94
C GLY A 140 16.47 -2.18 -10.31
N THR A 141 15.64 -2.54 -9.33
CA THR A 141 14.39 -3.28 -9.57
C THR A 141 13.45 -2.51 -10.49
N TYR A 142 13.20 -1.22 -10.21
CA TYR A 142 12.30 -0.41 -11.03
C TYR A 142 12.86 -0.12 -12.43
N ALA A 143 14.18 0.02 -12.57
CA ALA A 143 14.84 0.15 -13.87
C ALA A 143 14.57 -1.07 -14.77
N GLU A 144 14.62 -2.28 -14.22
CA GLU A 144 14.33 -3.50 -14.99
C GLU A 144 12.85 -3.58 -15.39
N VAL A 145 11.92 -3.17 -14.52
CA VAL A 145 10.49 -3.11 -14.87
C VAL A 145 10.24 -2.10 -16.01
N ALA A 146 10.87 -0.93 -15.97
CA ALA A 146 10.76 0.09 -17.01
C ALA A 146 11.21 -0.46 -18.38
N LYS A 147 12.38 -1.12 -18.42
CA LYS A 147 12.96 -1.72 -19.64
C LYS A 147 12.13 -2.90 -20.17
N ALA A 148 11.64 -3.75 -19.28
CA ALA A 148 10.84 -4.93 -19.64
C ALA A 148 9.54 -4.52 -20.34
N ASN A 149 8.85 -3.49 -19.82
CA ASN A 149 7.65 -2.94 -20.44
C ASN A 149 7.93 -2.32 -21.83
N ASP A 150 9.06 -1.63 -22.01
CA ASP A 150 9.46 -1.08 -23.33
C ASP A 150 9.73 -2.18 -24.37
N ALA A 151 10.13 -3.38 -23.94
CA ALA A 151 10.42 -4.51 -24.81
C ALA A 151 9.21 -5.44 -25.05
N GLY A 152 8.06 -5.17 -24.42
CA GLY A 152 6.90 -6.06 -24.45
C GLY A 152 7.16 -7.43 -23.80
N ALA A 153 8.01 -7.48 -22.77
CA ALA A 153 8.43 -8.71 -22.09
C ALA A 153 8.19 -8.65 -20.57
N CYS A 154 7.84 -9.78 -19.96
CA CYS A 154 7.46 -9.86 -18.53
C CYS A 154 8.66 -9.73 -17.62
N CYS A 155 8.42 -9.11 -16.47
CA CYS A 155 9.26 -9.22 -15.29
C CYS A 155 9.22 -10.67 -14.77
N GLY A 156 10.39 -11.20 -14.39
CA GLY A 156 10.51 -12.49 -13.73
C GLY A 156 9.70 -12.60 -12.43
N THR A 157 9.46 -13.84 -12.02
CA THR A 157 8.42 -14.35 -11.11
C THR A 157 8.33 -13.75 -9.69
N GLU A 158 9.12 -12.76 -9.26
CA GLU A 158 9.22 -12.47 -7.81
C GLU A 158 9.32 -11.00 -7.36
N VAL A 159 9.08 -9.97 -8.18
CA VAL A 159 9.22 -8.59 -7.66
C VAL A 159 8.10 -7.64 -8.08
N SER A 160 7.05 -7.60 -7.26
CA SER A 160 6.21 -6.42 -7.08
C SER A 160 5.46 -6.52 -5.74
N CYS A 161 5.04 -5.37 -5.21
CA CYS A 161 4.04 -5.30 -4.15
C CYS A 161 2.69 -5.89 -4.61
N CYS A 162 2.45 -5.99 -5.93
CA CYS A 162 1.41 -6.76 -6.63
C CYS A 162 1.94 -7.12 -8.04
N GLY A 163 2.31 -8.38 -8.32
CA GLY A 163 2.99 -8.82 -9.56
C GLY A 163 2.51 -8.16 -10.87
N VAL A 164 3.45 -7.72 -11.72
CA VAL A 164 3.15 -7.24 -13.08
C VAL A 164 3.05 -8.44 -14.03
N SER A 165 2.10 -8.45 -14.97
CA SER A 165 1.99 -9.52 -15.97
C SER A 165 2.14 -9.01 -17.40
N ASP A 166 2.48 -9.91 -18.33
CA ASP A 166 2.53 -9.66 -19.79
C ASP A 166 1.19 -9.34 -20.44
N ASP A 167 0.09 -9.60 -19.73
CA ASP A 167 -1.24 -9.41 -20.27
C ASP A 167 -1.74 -8.01 -19.88
N SER A 168 -1.92 -7.14 -20.87
CA SER A 168 -2.50 -5.82 -20.65
C SER A 168 -3.86 -5.91 -19.97
N VAL A 169 -4.63 -6.98 -20.22
CA VAL A 169 -5.92 -7.23 -19.57
C VAL A 169 -5.75 -7.50 -18.08
N ILE A 170 -4.68 -8.19 -17.66
CA ILE A 170 -4.40 -8.45 -16.24
C ILE A 170 -3.93 -7.17 -15.55
N ASN A 171 -3.11 -6.35 -16.20
CA ASN A 171 -2.72 -5.05 -15.64
C ASN A 171 -3.94 -4.11 -15.53
N THR A 172 -4.82 -4.07 -16.55
CA THR A 172 -6.14 -3.40 -16.48
C THR A 172 -7.00 -3.94 -15.33
N LEU A 173 -7.01 -5.26 -15.10
CA LEU A 173 -7.73 -5.90 -13.98
C LEU A 173 -7.12 -5.59 -12.61
N ILE A 174 -5.81 -5.35 -12.53
CA ILE A 174 -5.13 -4.90 -11.31
C ILE A 174 -5.52 -3.44 -11.06
N SER A 175 -5.33 -2.54 -12.03
CA SER A 175 -5.66 -1.12 -11.91
C SER A 175 -7.15 -0.87 -11.62
N THR A 176 -8.07 -1.64 -12.20
CA THR A 176 -9.50 -1.60 -11.84
C THR A 176 -9.75 -1.98 -10.38
N ARG A 177 -9.03 -2.99 -9.86
CA ARG A 177 -9.10 -3.40 -8.44
C ARG A 177 -8.46 -2.38 -7.51
N LEU A 178 -7.55 -1.55 -8.01
CA LEU A 178 -6.92 -0.44 -7.29
C LEU A 178 -7.80 0.84 -7.28
N GLY A 179 -8.97 0.81 -7.90
CA GLY A 179 -9.95 1.91 -7.84
C GLY A 179 -9.86 2.91 -9.00
N TYR A 180 -9.15 2.59 -10.08
CA TYR A 180 -9.23 3.37 -11.33
C TYR A 180 -10.36 2.85 -12.21
N THR A 181 -11.07 3.78 -12.84
CA THR A 181 -12.09 3.48 -13.85
C THR A 181 -11.44 3.14 -15.19
N GLN A 182 -12.16 2.40 -16.04
CA GLN A 182 -11.69 2.12 -17.41
C GLN A 182 -11.46 3.41 -18.21
N ALA A 183 -12.29 4.44 -17.98
CA ALA A 183 -12.14 5.72 -18.64
C ALA A 183 -10.83 6.43 -18.26
N GLU A 184 -10.44 6.39 -16.98
CA GLU A 184 -9.15 6.93 -16.53
C GLU A 184 -7.98 6.19 -17.18
N MET A 185 -8.01 4.85 -17.20
CA MET A 185 -6.97 4.04 -17.83
C MET A 185 -6.83 4.29 -19.33
N ASP A 186 -7.96 4.47 -20.04
CA ASP A 186 -7.96 4.74 -21.48
C ASP A 186 -7.54 6.19 -21.81
N SER A 187 -7.56 7.09 -20.83
CA SER A 187 -7.26 8.52 -21.00
C SER A 187 -5.77 8.86 -20.91
N VAL A 188 -4.95 7.94 -20.39
CA VAL A 188 -3.51 8.15 -20.22
C VAL A 188 -2.69 7.50 -21.35
N PRO A 189 -1.45 7.96 -21.60
CA PRO A 189 -0.60 7.37 -22.63
C PRO A 189 -0.34 5.87 -22.39
N LEU A 190 -0.32 5.09 -23.48
CA LEU A 190 0.02 3.67 -23.43
C LEU A 190 1.44 3.47 -22.88
N GLY A 191 1.57 2.64 -21.84
CA GLY A 191 2.83 2.44 -21.12
C GLY A 191 3.08 3.42 -19.96
N ALA A 192 2.10 4.27 -19.61
CA ALA A 192 2.11 5.02 -18.35
C ALA A 192 1.74 4.12 -17.16
N ASP A 193 0.75 3.25 -17.34
CA ASP A 193 0.39 2.22 -16.36
C ASP A 193 1.39 1.06 -16.41
N MET A 194 2.06 0.84 -15.28
CA MET A 194 3.07 -0.20 -15.10
C MET A 194 2.60 -1.29 -14.13
N GLY A 195 1.37 -1.21 -13.59
CA GLY A 195 0.85 -2.16 -12.60
C GLY A 195 1.59 -2.16 -11.26
N LEU A 196 2.27 -1.06 -10.93
CA LEU A 196 3.10 -0.93 -9.72
C LEU A 196 2.43 -0.14 -8.58
N GLY A 197 1.30 0.51 -8.86
CA GLY A 197 0.52 1.24 -7.87
C GLY A 197 -0.21 0.31 -6.90
N CYS A 198 -0.73 0.87 -5.80
CA CYS A 198 -1.49 0.12 -4.80
C CYS A 198 -2.88 0.73 -4.51
N GLY A 199 -3.28 1.76 -5.25
CA GLY A 199 -4.59 2.40 -5.14
C GLY A 199 -4.65 3.71 -5.94
N ASN A 200 -5.85 4.19 -6.29
CA ASN A 200 -6.06 5.53 -6.83
C ASN A 200 -5.90 6.59 -5.71
N PRO A 201 -4.94 7.54 -5.79
CA PRO A 201 -4.81 8.58 -4.79
C PRO A 201 -6.10 9.42 -4.69
N GLN A 202 -6.80 9.33 -3.56
CA GLN A 202 -8.05 10.10 -3.32
C GLN A 202 -7.89 11.61 -3.52
N ALA A 203 -6.66 12.12 -3.40
CA ALA A 203 -6.31 13.50 -3.65
C ALA A 203 -6.57 13.93 -5.10
N ILE A 204 -6.47 13.04 -6.09
CA ILE A 204 -6.72 13.35 -7.52
C ILE A 204 -8.15 13.87 -7.69
N ALA A 205 -9.14 13.22 -7.06
CA ALA A 205 -10.53 13.63 -7.10
C ALA A 205 -10.82 14.97 -6.38
N SER A 206 -9.85 15.52 -5.65
CA SER A 206 -9.98 16.79 -4.90
C SER A 206 -9.17 17.93 -5.51
N LEU A 207 -8.45 17.69 -6.61
CA LEU A 207 -7.65 18.70 -7.31
C LEU A 207 -8.54 19.79 -7.91
N LYS A 208 -8.00 21.00 -7.98
CA LYS A 208 -8.69 22.15 -8.58
C LYS A 208 -7.98 22.60 -9.85
N SER A 209 -8.75 23.19 -10.76
CA SER A 209 -8.17 23.79 -11.96
C SER A 209 -7.18 24.89 -11.60
N GLY A 210 -5.95 24.76 -12.08
CA GLY A 210 -4.86 25.69 -11.81
C GLY A 210 -3.90 25.28 -10.69
N ASP A 211 -4.17 24.20 -9.96
CA ASP A 211 -3.26 23.73 -8.90
C ASP A 211 -1.91 23.28 -9.49
N VAL A 212 -0.85 23.47 -8.70
CA VAL A 212 0.48 22.86 -8.91
C VAL A 212 0.56 21.57 -8.10
N VAL A 213 0.71 20.44 -8.77
CA VAL A 213 0.71 19.11 -8.16
C VAL A 213 2.10 18.48 -8.23
N LEU A 214 2.54 17.87 -7.13
CA LEU A 214 3.75 17.06 -7.07
C LEU A 214 3.40 15.58 -6.88
N ASP A 215 3.85 14.74 -7.80
CA ASP A 215 3.71 13.28 -7.74
C ASP A 215 5.04 12.64 -7.30
N LEU A 216 5.06 12.09 -6.08
CA LEU A 216 6.23 11.42 -5.51
C LEU A 216 6.30 9.98 -6.00
N GLY A 217 7.43 9.61 -6.61
CA GLY A 217 7.65 8.29 -7.18
C GLY A 217 6.79 8.05 -8.41
N SER A 218 6.75 9.02 -9.32
CA SER A 218 5.79 9.08 -10.43
C SER A 218 5.90 7.94 -11.45
N GLY A 219 7.01 7.18 -11.46
CA GLY A 219 7.21 6.04 -12.36
C GLY A 219 7.02 6.41 -13.83
N GLY A 220 6.15 5.65 -14.53
CA GLY A 220 5.77 5.89 -15.93
C GLY A 220 4.86 7.11 -16.17
N GLY A 221 4.40 7.76 -15.09
CA GLY A 221 3.62 9.00 -15.11
C GLY A 221 2.10 8.82 -14.97
N PHE A 222 1.60 7.63 -14.64
CA PHE A 222 0.16 7.33 -14.61
C PHE A 222 -0.66 8.34 -13.78
N ASP A 223 -0.34 8.47 -12.48
CA ASP A 223 -1.03 9.37 -11.56
C ASP A 223 -0.81 10.85 -11.94
N ALA A 224 0.40 11.20 -12.40
CA ALA A 224 0.70 12.54 -12.91
C ALA A 224 -0.17 12.93 -14.13
N PHE A 225 -0.46 12.01 -15.05
CA PHE A 225 -1.32 12.30 -16.20
C PHE A 225 -2.80 12.43 -15.82
N LEU A 226 -3.28 11.63 -14.87
CA LEU A 226 -4.63 11.80 -14.32
C LEU A 226 -4.76 13.14 -13.60
N ALA A 227 -3.79 13.50 -12.76
CA ALA A 227 -3.75 14.81 -12.11
C ALA A 227 -3.73 15.97 -13.13
N ALA A 228 -3.03 15.81 -14.25
CA ALA A 228 -2.94 16.83 -15.29
C ALA A 228 -4.28 17.13 -15.96
N GLN A 229 -5.18 16.14 -16.05
CA GLN A 229 -6.54 16.32 -16.56
C GLN A 229 -7.40 17.14 -15.60
N GLU A 230 -7.29 16.88 -14.29
CA GLU A 230 -8.06 17.56 -13.26
C GLU A 230 -7.65 19.03 -13.08
N VAL A 231 -6.34 19.32 -13.08
CA VAL A 231 -5.85 20.71 -12.95
C VAL A 231 -5.99 21.53 -14.24
N GLY A 232 -6.08 20.85 -15.39
CA GLY A 232 -6.21 21.43 -16.71
C GLY A 232 -5.00 22.24 -17.18
N GLU A 233 -5.10 22.88 -18.35
CA GLU A 233 -3.98 23.59 -19.01
C GLU A 233 -3.36 24.74 -18.22
N ARG A 234 -4.06 25.24 -17.19
CA ARG A 234 -3.59 26.34 -16.34
C ARG A 234 -2.86 25.85 -15.08
N GLY A 235 -3.00 24.58 -14.74
CA GLY A 235 -2.26 23.95 -13.65
C GLY A 235 -0.92 23.42 -14.12
N GLN A 236 -0.19 22.79 -13.20
CA GLN A 236 1.11 22.18 -13.48
C GLN A 236 1.23 20.87 -12.70
N VAL A 237 1.83 19.86 -13.30
CA VAL A 237 2.15 18.61 -12.60
C VAL A 237 3.64 18.31 -12.71
N ILE A 238 4.26 18.04 -11.58
CA ILE A 238 5.66 17.70 -11.46
C ILE A 238 5.74 16.26 -10.96
N GLY A 239 6.24 15.34 -11.76
CA GLY A 239 6.55 13.97 -11.31
C GLY A 239 8.01 13.85 -10.90
N VAL A 240 8.29 13.27 -9.74
CA VAL A 240 9.66 12.97 -9.28
C VAL A 240 9.84 11.47 -9.18
N ASP A 241 10.88 10.94 -9.83
CA ASP A 241 11.29 9.55 -9.69
C ASP A 241 12.81 9.45 -9.65
N MET A 242 13.34 8.51 -8.87
CA MET A 242 14.80 8.31 -8.71
C MET A 242 15.41 7.44 -9.81
N THR A 243 14.59 6.89 -10.71
CA THR A 243 14.97 5.91 -11.73
C THR A 243 15.08 6.59 -13.10
N PRO A 244 16.30 6.70 -13.68
CA PRO A 244 16.49 7.35 -14.97
C PRO A 244 15.65 6.78 -16.11
N GLU A 245 15.43 5.46 -16.12
CA GLU A 245 14.60 4.77 -17.10
C GLU A 245 13.12 5.18 -16.99
N MET A 246 12.59 5.30 -15.77
CA MET A 246 11.22 5.79 -15.54
C MET A 246 11.07 7.25 -15.98
N ILE A 247 12.04 8.11 -15.68
CA ILE A 247 12.04 9.51 -16.14
C ILE A 247 12.11 9.61 -17.66
N SER A 248 12.93 8.80 -18.32
CA SER A 248 13.00 8.75 -19.78
C SER A 248 11.65 8.34 -20.39
N LYS A 249 10.99 7.34 -19.79
CA LYS A 249 9.71 6.81 -20.23
C LYS A 249 8.56 7.80 -20.02
N SER A 250 8.41 8.33 -18.82
CA SER A 250 7.37 9.31 -18.49
C SER A 250 7.47 10.58 -19.34
N ARG A 251 8.68 11.07 -19.66
CA ARG A 251 8.88 12.17 -20.60
C ARG A 251 8.39 11.85 -22.02
N LYS A 252 8.71 10.66 -22.55
CA LYS A 252 8.19 10.21 -23.85
C LYS A 252 6.67 10.10 -23.84
N ASN A 253 6.09 9.61 -22.74
CA ASN A 253 4.64 9.51 -22.56
C ASN A 253 3.99 10.90 -22.54
N ALA A 254 4.60 11.89 -21.87
CA ALA A 254 4.12 13.27 -21.88
C ALA A 254 4.14 13.89 -23.27
N GLU A 255 5.23 13.68 -24.02
CA GLU A 255 5.35 14.14 -25.42
C GLU A 255 4.29 13.49 -26.32
N ALA A 256 4.10 12.17 -26.21
CA ALA A 256 3.13 11.41 -27.00
C ALA A 256 1.67 11.77 -26.64
N GLY A 257 1.40 12.05 -25.38
CA GLY A 257 0.09 12.47 -24.87
C GLY A 257 -0.18 13.97 -24.97
N HIS A 258 0.77 14.75 -25.49
CA HIS A 258 0.69 16.22 -25.60
C HIS A 258 0.46 16.96 -24.26
N TYR A 259 1.00 16.42 -23.16
CA TYR A 259 0.92 17.00 -21.83
C TYR A 259 1.98 18.09 -21.62
N SER A 260 1.72 19.29 -22.14
CA SER A 260 2.67 20.43 -22.04
C SER A 260 2.85 21.00 -20.63
N GLN A 261 1.90 20.75 -19.74
CA GLN A 261 1.87 21.20 -18.35
C GLN A 261 2.44 20.17 -17.36
N VAL A 262 2.94 19.04 -17.86
CA VAL A 262 3.52 17.97 -17.04
C VAL A 262 5.02 17.92 -17.26
N GLU A 263 5.79 17.93 -16.18
CA GLU A 263 7.23 17.75 -16.22
C GLU A 263 7.67 16.61 -15.29
N PHE A 264 8.73 15.91 -15.68
CA PHE A 264 9.30 14.82 -14.88
C PHE A 264 10.75 15.14 -14.52
N ARG A 265 11.08 15.08 -13.23
CA ARG A 265 12.38 15.43 -12.66
C ARG A 265 13.02 14.21 -12.01
N LEU A 266 14.30 13.98 -12.32
CA LEU A 266 15.08 12.93 -11.66
C LEU A 266 15.44 13.42 -10.25
N GLY A 267 15.03 12.68 -9.22
CA GLY A 267 15.27 13.05 -7.83
C GLY A 267 14.88 11.95 -6.86
N GLU A 268 15.39 12.05 -5.63
CA GLU A 268 14.97 11.21 -4.52
C GLU A 268 13.89 11.94 -3.74
N ILE A 269 12.87 11.23 -3.24
CA ILE A 269 11.75 11.87 -2.54
C ILE A 269 12.16 12.42 -1.16
N GLU A 270 13.34 12.04 -0.67
CA GLU A 270 13.99 12.63 0.49
C GLU A 270 14.68 13.99 0.21
N TYR A 271 14.88 14.36 -1.06
CA TYR A 271 15.59 15.56 -1.49
C TYR A 271 14.96 16.11 -2.77
N LEU A 272 13.84 16.81 -2.62
CA LEU A 272 12.99 17.13 -3.76
C LEU A 272 13.65 18.16 -4.67
N PRO A 273 13.68 17.93 -6.01
CA PRO A 273 14.17 18.91 -6.96
C PRO A 273 13.09 19.95 -7.27
N VAL A 274 12.44 20.52 -6.25
CA VAL A 274 11.39 21.55 -6.34
C VAL A 274 11.73 22.73 -5.43
N ALA A 275 11.15 23.90 -5.69
CA ALA A 275 11.39 25.08 -4.87
C ALA A 275 10.37 25.18 -3.73
N ASP A 276 10.80 25.72 -2.59
CA ASP A 276 9.93 26.00 -1.44
C ASP A 276 8.68 26.79 -1.84
N ASP A 277 7.55 26.48 -1.19
CA ASP A 277 6.27 27.18 -1.35
C ASP A 277 5.74 27.26 -2.80
N THR A 278 6.04 26.26 -3.64
CA THR A 278 5.59 26.24 -5.06
C THR A 278 4.53 25.20 -5.41
N VAL A 279 4.22 24.26 -4.52
CA VAL A 279 3.28 23.16 -4.76
C VAL A 279 2.04 23.33 -3.91
N ASP A 280 0.86 23.17 -4.51
CA ASP A 280 -0.43 23.25 -3.81
C ASP A 280 -0.86 21.88 -3.25
N VAL A 281 -0.57 20.79 -3.98
CA VAL A 281 -0.98 19.42 -3.61
C VAL A 281 0.14 18.42 -3.87
N ILE A 282 0.39 17.53 -2.92
CA ILE A 282 1.32 16.40 -3.05
C ILE A 282 0.52 15.10 -3.11
N ILE A 283 0.82 14.27 -4.11
CA ILE A 283 0.29 12.91 -4.25
C ILE A 283 1.44 11.90 -4.21
N SER A 284 1.13 10.68 -3.79
CA SER A 284 2.10 9.58 -3.70
C SER A 284 1.34 8.27 -3.73
N ASN A 285 1.81 7.31 -4.53
CA ASN A 285 1.23 5.97 -4.60
C ASN A 285 2.24 4.91 -4.15
N CYS A 286 2.11 4.47 -2.89
CA CYS A 286 2.93 3.44 -2.24
C CYS A 286 4.47 3.63 -2.18
N VAL A 287 5.02 4.76 -2.62
CA VAL A 287 6.49 4.95 -2.65
C VAL A 287 7.12 5.31 -1.30
N ILE A 288 6.39 6.00 -0.41
CA ILE A 288 6.91 6.41 0.91
C ILE A 288 7.31 5.19 1.76
N ASN A 289 6.64 4.05 1.56
CA ASN A 289 6.96 2.81 2.26
C ASN A 289 8.38 2.31 1.94
N LEU A 290 8.89 2.60 0.74
CA LEU A 290 10.21 2.19 0.24
C LEU A 290 11.33 3.16 0.65
N SER A 291 10.99 4.34 1.16
CA SER A 291 11.97 5.32 1.64
C SER A 291 12.75 4.78 2.84
N THR A 292 14.06 5.02 2.82
CA THR A 292 15.00 4.70 3.91
C THR A 292 15.00 5.76 5.02
N ASP A 293 14.48 6.97 4.73
CA ASP A 293 14.32 8.07 5.69
C ASP A 293 12.96 8.75 5.51
N LYS A 294 11.92 8.07 6.00
CA LYS A 294 10.54 8.57 5.93
C LYS A 294 10.37 9.92 6.63
N ALA A 295 11.12 10.16 7.69
CA ALA A 295 11.06 11.42 8.43
C ALA A 295 11.58 12.58 7.58
N GLN A 296 12.60 12.36 6.74
CA GLN A 296 13.05 13.35 5.77
C GLN A 296 12.01 13.61 4.69
N VAL A 297 11.37 12.56 4.14
CA VAL A 297 10.30 12.72 3.13
C VAL A 297 9.16 13.61 3.64
N PHE A 298 8.76 13.47 4.91
CA PHE A 298 7.69 14.32 5.49
C PHE A 298 8.15 15.75 5.84
N ARG A 299 9.46 16.02 5.86
CA ARG A 299 9.99 17.37 6.11
C ARG A 299 10.11 18.21 4.84
N GLU A 300 10.37 17.55 3.71
CA GLU A 300 10.35 18.15 2.37
C GLU A 300 8.92 18.47 1.93
#